data_AF-D2V8D6-F1
#
_entry.id   AF-D2V8D6-F1
#
_cell.length_a   1.000
_cell.length_b   1.000
_cell.length_c   1.000
_cell.angle_alpha   90.00
_cell.angle_beta   90.00
_cell.angle_gamma   90.00
#
_symmetry.space_group_name_H-M   'P 1'
#
loop_
_entity.id
_entity.type
_entity.pdbx_description
1 polymer ?
#
loop_
_entity_poly.entity_id
_entity_poly.type
_entity_poly.pdbx_seq_one_letter_code
_entity_poly.pdbx_strand_id
1 'polypeptide(L)' 'KWIYCFEDVHTVIYMVSLSEFNQFLFEDNITNRMEESLSLFSEVMNSRWLGPARNIILFVKPD' A
#
# COMPACT_ATOMS: atom_id res chain seq x y z
N LYS A 1 15.57 -2.29 -10.34
CA LYS A 1 15.54 -1.39 -11.52
C LYS A 1 14.47 -0.30 -11.40
N TRP A 2 13.25 -0.59 -10.92
CA TRP A 2 12.16 0.40 -10.91
C TRP A 2 12.24 1.42 -9.77
N ILE A 3 12.94 1.09 -8.69
CA ILE A 3 13.01 1.96 -7.50
C ILE A 3 13.67 3.33 -7.77
N TYR A 4 14.57 3.41 -8.77
CA TYR A 4 15.24 4.65 -9.16
C TYR A 4 14.34 5.60 -9.98
N CYS A 5 13.17 5.12 -10.45
CA CYS A 5 12.19 5.96 -11.14
C CYS A 5 11.32 6.77 -10.17
N PHE A 6 11.50 6.60 -8.86
CA PHE A 6 10.72 7.27 -7.81
C PHE A 6 11.48 8.41 -7.13
N GLU A 7 12.39 9.08 -7.85
CA GLU A 7 12.91 10.36 -7.40
C GLU A 7 11.86 11.46 -7.64
N ASP A 8 11.65 12.30 -6.63
CA ASP A 8 10.74 13.47 -6.65
C ASP A 8 9.27 13.14 -6.96
N VAL A 9 8.76 12.04 -6.38
CA VAL A 9 7.35 11.66 -6.51
C VAL A 9 6.45 12.69 -5.83
N HIS A 10 5.61 13.36 -6.61
CA HIS A 10 4.67 14.36 -6.09
C HIS A 10 3.41 13.74 -5.47
N THR A 11 2.98 12.57 -5.94
CA THR A 11 1.71 11.95 -5.52
C THR A 11 1.83 10.44 -5.51
N VAL A 12 1.40 9.83 -4.40
CA VAL A 12 1.26 8.38 -4.26
C VAL A 12 -0.22 8.04 -4.31
N ILE A 13 -0.57 7.08 -5.17
CA ILE A 13 -1.91 6.51 -5.25
C ILE A 13 -1.83 5.09 -4.69
N TYR A 14 -2.45 4.86 -3.54
CA TYR A 14 -2.49 3.56 -2.89
C TYR A 14 -3.92 3.00 -3.00
N MET A 15 -4.05 1.76 -3.46
CA MET A 15 -5.35 1.10 -3.64
C MET A 15 -5.50 -0.02 -2.61
N VAL A 16 -6.61 -0.03 -1.89
CA VAL A 16 -6.95 -1.06 -0.90
C VAL A 16 -8.40 -1.52 -1.10
N SER A 17 -8.67 -2.80 -0.86
CA SER A 17 -10.03 -3.34 -0.89
C SER A 17 -10.58 -3.49 0.52
N LEU A 18 -11.77 -2.94 0.80
CA LEU A 18 -12.37 -3.14 2.13
C LEU A 18 -12.77 -4.59 2.35
N SER A 19 -13.18 -5.29 1.30
CA SER A 19 -13.60 -6.69 1.35
C SER A 19 -12.49 -7.67 1.72
N GLU A 20 -11.26 -7.21 1.85
CA GLU A 20 -10.14 -8.02 2.32
C GLU A 20 -10.08 -8.14 3.85
N PHE A 21 -10.94 -7.42 4.59
CA PHE A 21 -10.96 -7.47 6.06
C PHE A 21 -11.21 -8.88 6.63
N ASN A 22 -11.96 -9.73 5.93
CA ASN A 22 -12.28 -11.09 6.33
C ASN A 22 -11.60 -12.16 5.46
N GLN A 23 -10.60 -11.76 4.68
CA GLN A 23 -9.86 -12.66 3.78
C GLN A 23 -8.46 -12.90 4.30
N PHE A 24 -7.92 -14.08 3.97
CA PHE A 24 -6.55 -14.47 4.28
C PHE A 24 -5.70 -14.51 3.01
N LEU A 25 -4.40 -14.32 3.15
CA LEU A 25 -3.43 -14.47 2.06
C LEU A 25 -3.49 -15.88 1.50
N PHE A 26 -3.28 -16.01 0.19
CA PHE A 26 -3.30 -17.32 -0.46
C PHE A 26 -2.04 -18.13 -0.11
N GLU A 27 -0.94 -17.43 0.14
CA GLU A 27 0.39 -17.99 0.36
C GLU A 27 0.50 -18.80 1.66
N ASP A 28 -0.13 -18.32 2.74
CA ASP A 28 -0.05 -18.95 4.07
C ASP A 28 -1.42 -19.30 4.68
N ASN A 29 -2.51 -18.74 4.15
CA ASN A 29 -3.88 -18.92 4.63
C ASN A 29 -4.08 -18.61 6.13
N ILE A 30 -3.19 -17.78 6.70
CA ILE A 30 -3.16 -17.41 8.12
C ILE A 30 -3.11 -15.89 8.27
N THR A 31 -2.38 -15.20 7.39
CA THR A 31 -2.23 -13.75 7.44
C THR A 31 -3.44 -13.06 6.86
N ASN A 32 -4.03 -12.14 7.61
CA ASN A 32 -5.16 -11.34 7.15
C ASN A 32 -4.72 -10.38 6.03
N ARG A 33 -5.48 -10.32 4.93
CA ARG A 33 -5.11 -9.50 3.76
C ARG A 33 -5.12 -8.01 4.04
N MET A 34 -6.05 -7.53 4.86
CA MET A 34 -6.12 -6.11 5.25
C MET A 34 -4.92 -5.72 6.13
N GLU A 35 -4.55 -6.57 7.09
CA GLU A 35 -3.36 -6.34 7.94
C GLU A 35 -2.08 -6.27 7.09
N GLU A 36 -1.92 -7.18 6.14
CA GLU A 36 -0.79 -7.15 5.18
C GLU A 36 -0.78 -5.85 4.37
N SER A 37 -1.94 -5.43 3.84
CA SER A 37 -2.05 -4.17 3.09
C SER A 37 -1.69 -2.95 3.96
N LEU A 38 -2.12 -2.92 5.23
CA LEU A 38 -1.75 -1.83 6.15
C LEU A 38 -0.25 -1.82 6.46
N SER A 39 0.35 -2.99 6.64
CA SER A 39 1.80 -3.14 6.81
C SER A 39 2.55 -2.57 5.60
N LEU A 40 2.18 -2.99 4.39
CA LEU A 40 2.76 -2.50 3.15
C LEU A 40 2.56 -0.98 2.97
N PHE A 41 1.39 -0.44 3.32
CA PHE A 41 1.16 0.99 3.29
C PHE A 41 2.14 1.74 4.20
N SER A 42 2.37 1.24 5.42
CA SER A 42 3.36 1.80 6.33
C SER A 42 4.78 1.79 5.74
N GLU A 43 5.18 0.70 5.10
CA GLU A 43 6.49 0.61 4.44
C GLU A 43 6.63 1.61 3.29
N VAL A 44 5.59 1.77 2.47
CA VAL A 44 5.55 2.73 1.36
C VAL A 44 5.70 4.16 1.89
N MET A 45 4.94 4.53 2.93
CA MET A 45 4.97 5.86 3.54
C MET A 45 6.30 6.17 4.24
N ASN A 46 6.94 5.16 4.83
CA ASN A 46 8.24 5.31 5.48
C ASN A 46 9.43 5.16 4.51
N SER A 47 9.18 4.87 3.24
CA SER A 47 10.25 4.70 2.27
C SER A 47 10.96 6.04 1.99
N ARG A 48 12.29 5.98 1.85
CA ARG A 48 13.10 7.17 1.51
C ARG A 48 12.75 7.82 0.16
N TRP A 49 12.06 7.09 -0.71
CA TRP A 49 11.73 7.51 -2.07
C TRP A 49 10.32 8.11 -2.17
N LEU A 50 9.35 7.52 -1.46
CA LEU A 50 7.94 7.92 -1.53
C LEU A 50 7.47 8.71 -0.29
N GLY A 51 8.19 8.63 0.82
CA GLY A 51 7.93 9.43 2.02
C GLY A 51 7.94 10.95 1.78
N PRO A 52 8.77 11.50 0.87
CA PRO A 52 8.71 12.91 0.51
C PRO A 52 7.48 13.34 -0.31
N ALA A 53 6.60 12.43 -0.72
CA ALA A 53 5.45 12.76 -1.55
C ALA A 53 4.49 13.73 -0.84
N ARG A 54 4.04 14.76 -1.56
CA ARG A 54 3.20 15.82 -1.01
C ARG A 54 1.74 15.42 -0.87
N ASN A 55 1.28 14.52 -1.73
CA ASN A 55 -0.10 14.06 -1.77
C ASN A 55 -0.14 12.53 -1.66
N ILE A 56 -1.05 12.03 -0.83
CA ILE A 56 -1.35 10.61 -0.70
C ILE A 56 -2.84 10.46 -0.98
N ILE A 57 -3.17 9.67 -1.99
CA ILE A 57 -4.54 9.36 -2.37
C ILE A 57 -4.80 7.89 -2.05
N LEU A 58 -5.70 7.65 -1.10
CA LEU A 58 -6.16 6.32 -0.75
C LEU A 58 -7.43 6.01 -1.54
N PHE A 59 -7.34 5.07 -2.48
CA PHE A 59 -8.51 4.53 -3.15
C PHE A 59 -8.95 3.27 -2.43
N VAL A 60 -10.14 3.37 -1.87
CA VAL A 60 -10.78 2.29 -1.15
C VAL A 60 -11.83 1.68 -2.07
N LYS A 61 -11.72 0.40 -2.41
CA LYS A 61 -12.81 -0.31 -3.10
C LYS A 61 -13.89 -0.65 -2.06
N PRO A 62 -15.11 -0.08 -2.17
CA PRO A 62 -16.22 -0.34 -1.24
C PRO A 62 -16.94 -1.67 -1.46
N ASP A 63 -16.46 -2.47 -2.43
CA ASP A 63 -17.19 -3.43 -3.25
C ASP A 63 -18.18 -2.83 -4.26
#